data_AF-A8DVH4-F1
#
_entry.id   AF-A8DVH4-F1
#
_cell.length_a   1.000
_cell.length_b   1.000
_cell.length_c   1.000
_cell.angle_alpha   90.00
_cell.angle_beta   90.00
_cell.angle_gamma   90.00
#
_symmetry.space_group_name_H-M   'P 1'
#
loop_
_entity.id
_entity.type
_entity.pdbx_description
1 polymer ?
#
loop_
_entity_poly.entity_id
_entity_poly.type
_entity_poly.pdbx_seq_one_letter_code
_entity_poly.pdbx_strand_id
1 'polypeptide(L)' 'SRYYKEEKRSMYIRCHNCNERGHMAVDCPDPKKVIKCCLCGGQGHYKRSCPNELCFNCDQPGHQSRVCICL' A
#
# COMPACT_ATOMS: atom_id res chain seq x y z
N SER A 1 3.85 31.30 4.68
CA SER A 1 4.29 31.00 3.31
C SER A 1 3.97 29.54 2.96
N ARG A 2 3.68 29.23 1.69
CA ARG A 2 3.44 27.86 1.18
C ARG A 2 4.68 26.97 1.40
N TYR A 3 5.86 27.56 1.20
CA TYR A 3 7.18 26.98 1.46
C TYR A 3 7.32 26.37 2.87
N TYR A 4 6.97 27.14 3.93
CA TYR A 4 7.06 26.65 5.32
C TYR A 4 6.16 25.44 5.60
N LYS A 5 5.00 25.35 4.94
CA LYS A 5 4.10 24.19 5.08
C LYS A 5 4.65 22.95 4.35
N GLU A 6 5.31 23.15 3.21
CA GLU A 6 5.92 22.08 2.42
C GLU A 6 7.16 21.50 3.12
N GLU A 7 8.04 22.35 3.65
CA GLU A 7 9.23 21.94 4.40
C GLU A 7 8.86 21.15 5.67
N LYS A 8 7.87 21.63 6.44
CA LYS A 8 7.33 20.86 7.58
C LYS A 8 6.75 19.52 7.12
N ARG A 9 6.00 19.47 6.02
CA ARG A 9 5.44 18.21 5.51
C ARG A 9 6.52 17.20 5.15
N SER A 10 7.60 17.64 4.51
CA SER A 10 8.77 16.81 4.20
C SER A 10 9.42 16.25 5.48
N MET A 11 9.57 17.07 6.55
CA MET A 11 10.14 16.60 7.81
C MET A 11 9.32 15.49 8.51
N TYR A 12 7.98 15.53 8.40
CA TYR A 12 7.10 14.57 9.05
C TYR A 12 6.79 13.32 8.21
N ILE A 13 6.96 13.37 6.89
CA ILE A 13 6.68 12.22 6.03
C ILE A 13 7.76 11.16 6.16
N ARG A 14 7.34 9.90 6.34
CA ARG A 14 8.21 8.73 6.37
C ARG A 14 8.04 7.96 5.06
N CYS A 15 9.15 7.65 4.42
CA CYS A 15 9.19 6.82 3.23
C CYS A 15 8.83 5.37 3.56
N HIS A 16 7.80 4.82 2.93
CA HIS A 16 7.41 3.42 3.09
C HIS A 16 8.36 2.42 2.40
N ASN A 17 9.31 2.91 1.61
CA ASN A 17 10.35 2.08 0.98
C ASN A 17 11.53 1.89 1.93
N CYS A 18 12.26 2.96 2.29
CA CYS A 18 13.48 2.87 3.10
C CYS A 18 13.28 3.15 4.61
N ASN A 19 12.09 3.60 5.04
CA ASN A 19 11.76 4.04 6.40
C ASN A 19 12.39 5.38 6.85
N GLU A 20 13.14 6.05 5.98
CA GLU A 20 13.70 7.38 6.25
C GLU A 20 12.66 8.50 6.14
N ARG A 21 12.95 9.67 6.71
CA ARG A 21 12.11 10.88 6.62
C ARG A 21 12.50 11.77 5.43
N GLY A 22 11.70 12.79 5.14
CA GLY A 22 12.04 13.80 4.13
C GLY A 22 11.39 13.59 2.76
N HIS A 23 10.95 12.38 2.45
CA HIS A 23 10.43 12.02 1.12
C HIS A 23 9.37 10.92 1.17
N MET A 24 8.61 10.79 0.07
CA MET A 24 7.64 9.70 -0.15
C MET A 24 8.31 8.50 -0.82
N ALA A 25 7.71 7.32 -0.73
CA ALA A 25 8.22 6.12 -1.42
C ALA A 25 8.32 6.27 -2.95
N VAL A 26 7.58 7.20 -3.55
CA VAL A 26 7.66 7.51 -4.99
C VAL A 26 8.94 8.26 -5.37
N ASP A 27 9.47 9.07 -4.43
CA ASP A 27 10.69 9.87 -4.61
C ASP A 27 11.91 9.21 -3.95
N CYS A 28 11.77 7.95 -3.51
CA CYS A 28 12.83 7.24 -2.82
C CYS A 28 13.97 6.88 -3.79
N PRO A 29 15.23 7.22 -3.47
CA PRO A 29 16.37 6.89 -4.34
C PRO A 29 16.73 5.39 -4.29
N ASP A 30 16.35 4.69 -3.22
CA ASP A 30 16.61 3.27 -3.06
C ASP A 30 15.71 2.43 -3.97
N PRO A 31 16.17 1.24 -4.41
CA PRO A 31 15.34 0.31 -5.16
C PRO A 31 14.07 -0.02 -4.39
N LYS A 32 12.95 -0.17 -5.12
CA LYS A 32 11.66 -0.50 -4.52
C LYS A 32 11.74 -1.87 -3.84
N LYS A 33 11.41 -1.92 -2.56
CA LYS A 33 11.28 -3.18 -1.83
C LYS A 33 10.18 -4.02 -2.47
N VAL A 34 10.46 -5.31 -2.59
CA VAL A 34 9.46 -6.28 -3.03
C VAL A 34 8.35 -6.32 -1.99
N ILE A 35 7.15 -5.93 -2.41
CA ILE A 35 5.96 -5.99 -1.55
C ILE A 35 5.64 -7.46 -1.31
N LYS A 36 5.57 -7.87 -0.05
CA LYS A 36 5.10 -9.20 0.37
C LYS A 36 3.72 -9.07 0.98
N CYS A 37 2.80 -9.92 0.54
CA CYS A 37 1.44 -9.97 1.04
C CYS A 37 1.42 -10.62 2.42
N CYS A 38 0.91 -9.90 3.42
CA CYS A 38 0.79 -10.43 4.78
C CYS A 38 -0.28 -11.52 4.94
N LEU A 39 -1.16 -11.71 3.93
CA LEU A 39 -2.22 -12.72 3.97
C LEU A 39 -1.76 -14.06 3.40
N CYS A 40 -1.12 -14.06 2.22
CA CYS A 40 -0.75 -15.28 1.50
C CYS A 40 0.76 -15.50 1.36
N GLY A 41 1.60 -14.55 1.78
CA GLY A 41 3.06 -14.61 1.59
C GLY A 41 3.54 -14.33 0.16
N GLY A 42 2.64 -14.21 -0.82
CA GLY A 42 2.95 -13.90 -2.21
C GLY A 42 3.59 -12.51 -2.38
N GLN A 43 4.25 -12.29 -3.52
CA GLN A 43 4.96 -11.05 -3.81
C GLN A 43 4.19 -10.17 -4.81
N GLY A 44 4.50 -8.88 -4.86
CA GLY A 44 3.99 -7.95 -5.87
C GLY A 44 2.61 -7.35 -5.58
N HIS A 45 1.99 -7.67 -4.43
CA HIS A 45 0.67 -7.13 -4.06
C HIS A 45 0.52 -6.94 -2.55
N TYR A 46 -0.35 -6.01 -2.15
CA TYR A 46 -0.78 -5.82 -0.76
C TYR A 46 -1.94 -6.75 -0.42
N LYS A 47 -2.22 -6.96 0.88
CA LYS A 47 -3.37 -7.76 1.37
C LYS A 47 -4.68 -7.45 0.63
N ARG A 48 -5.00 -6.15 0.48
CA ARG A 48 -6.22 -5.65 -0.20
C ARG A 48 -6.34 -6.01 -1.69
N SER A 49 -5.24 -6.47 -2.29
CA SER A 49 -5.13 -6.88 -3.69
C SER A 49 -4.69 -8.34 -3.77
N CYS A 50 -4.80 -9.06 -2.65
CA CYS A 50 -4.46 -10.47 -2.60
C CYS A 50 -5.54 -11.25 -3.34
N PRO A 51 -5.17 -12.12 -4.30
CA PRO A 51 -6.15 -12.97 -4.98
C PRO A 51 -6.85 -13.93 -4.01
N ASN A 52 -6.19 -14.25 -2.88
CA ASN A 52 -6.73 -15.11 -1.82
C ASN A 52 -7.50 -14.34 -0.74
N GLU A 53 -7.67 -13.01 -0.88
CA GLU A 53 -8.57 -12.28 0.02
C GLU A 53 -10.02 -12.68 -0.26
N LEU A 54 -10.72 -13.13 0.78
CA LEU A 54 -12.12 -13.54 0.67
C LEU A 54 -13.03 -12.31 0.67
N CYS A 55 -14.04 -12.34 -0.18
CA CYS A 55 -15.09 -11.34 -0.20
C CYS A 55 -15.90 -11.41 1.10
N PHE A 56 -16.03 -10.29 1.81
CA PHE A 56 -16.78 -10.25 3.07
C PHE A 56 -18.30 -10.51 2.91
N ASN A 57 -18.82 -10.57 1.69
CA ASN A 57 -20.23 -10.79 1.43
C ASN A 57 -20.56 -12.26 1.08
N CYS A 58 -19.63 -12.98 0.43
CA CYS A 58 -19.89 -14.32 -0.10
C CYS A 58 -18.75 -15.33 0.17
N ASP A 59 -17.72 -14.93 0.92
CA ASP A 59 -16.56 -15.72 1.30
C ASP A 59 -15.76 -16.33 0.13
N GLN A 60 -15.97 -15.84 -1.10
CA GLN A 60 -15.23 -16.28 -2.27
C GLN A 60 -14.02 -15.37 -2.56
N PRO A 61 -12.88 -15.94 -3.00
CA PRO A 61 -11.69 -15.17 -3.37
C PRO A 61 -11.86 -14.41 -4.69
N GLY A 62 -10.83 -13.63 -5.06
CA GLY A 62 -10.71 -13.02 -6.39
C GLY A 62 -11.46 -11.71 -6.60
N HIS A 63 -12.25 -11.24 -5.63
CA HIS A 63 -12.96 -9.97 -5.72
C HIS A 63 -13.15 -9.31 -4.35
N GLN A 64 -13.34 -7.99 -4.35
CA GLN A 64 -13.64 -7.22 -3.14
C GLN A 64 -15.16 -7.09 -2.96
N SER A 65 -15.63 -6.90 -1.73
CA SER A 65 -17.05 -6.71 -1.42
C SER A 65 -17.73 -5.63 -2.26
N ARG A 66 -17.00 -4.56 -2.63
CA ARG A 66 -17.52 -3.46 -3.47
C ARG A 66 -17.87 -3.87 -4.90
N VAL A 67 -17.31 -4.97 -5.39
CA VAL A 67 -17.56 -5.53 -6.73
C VAL A 67 -18.14 -6.95 -6.63
N CYS A 68 -18.69 -7.31 -5.46
CA CYS A 68 -19.38 -8.59 -5.29
C CYS A 68 -20.65 -8.59 -6.12
N ILE A 69 -20.70 -9.51 -7.09
CA ILE A 69 -21.85 -9.74 -7.98
C ILE A 69 -22.54 -11.07 -7.70
N CYS A 70 -22.13 -11.78 -6.64
CA CYS A 70 -22.80 -12.99 -6.19
C CYS A 70 -24.22 -12.63 -5.74
N LEU A 71 -25.21 -13.29 -6.34
CA LEU A 71 -26.63 -13.19 -6.03
C LEU A 71 -26.99 -14.14 -4.88
#